data_AF-A0A8T4I068-F1
#
_entry.id   AF-A0A8T4I068-F1
#
_cell.length_a   1.000
_cell.length_b   1.000
_cell.length_c   1.000
_cell.angle_alpha   90.00
_cell.angle_beta   90.00
_cell.angle_gamma   90.00
#
_symmetry.space_group_name_H-M   'P 1'
#
loop_
_entity.id
_entity.type
_entity.pdbx_description
1 polymer ?
#
loop_
_entity_poly.entity_id
_entity_poly.type
_entity_poly.pdbx_seq_one_letter_code
_entity_poly.pdbx_strand_id
1 'polypeptide(L)' 'PYGETVVRLRRGESPGRDPRGQPIPGPLVETNMPGCVGTPRAETPAVGGPEQTGRDTVIVGYTVYTPSGSDVLTTDQFRI' A
#
# COMPACT_ATOMS: atom_id res chain seq x y z
N PRO A 1 16.84 2.95 13.80
CA PRO A 1 16.50 2.01 12.71
C PRO A 1 16.71 2.69 11.36
N TYR A 2 17.42 2.05 10.44
CA TYR A 2 17.50 2.52 9.06
C TYR A 2 16.20 2.14 8.33
N GLY A 3 15.72 2.98 7.42
CA GLY A 3 14.46 2.77 6.67
C GLY A 3 13.27 3.55 7.20
N GLU A 4 12.21 3.63 6.39
CA GLU A 4 10.95 4.31 6.71
C GLU A 4 9.99 3.40 7.51
N THR A 5 9.00 4.02 8.15
CA THR A 5 7.90 3.28 8.79
C THR A 5 6.69 3.30 7.89
N VAL A 6 6.31 2.13 7.39
CA VAL A 6 5.10 1.95 6.57
C VAL A 6 3.98 1.44 7.48
N VAL A 7 2.74 1.87 7.24
CA VAL A 7 1.57 1.36 7.98
C VAL A 7 0.88 0.29 7.17
N ARG A 8 0.84 -0.94 7.70
CA ARG A 8 0.04 -2.04 7.15
C ARG A 8 -1.39 -1.91 7.65
N LEU A 9 -2.32 -2.03 6.71
CA LEU A 9 -3.76 -1.94 6.90
C LEU A 9 -4.36 -3.30 6.54
N ARG A 10 -4.83 -4.05 7.54
CA ARG A 10 -5.47 -5.36 7.36
C ARG A 10 -6.86 -5.34 7.96
N ARG A 11 -7.86 -5.81 7.23
CA ARG A 11 -9.20 -6.01 7.80
C ARG A 11 -9.24 -7.33 8.55
N GLY A 12 -9.78 -7.29 9.77
CA GLY A 12 -10.07 -8.50 10.55
C GLY A 12 -11.26 -9.29 9.98
N GLU A 13 -11.71 -10.28 10.74
CA GLU A 13 -12.86 -11.09 10.35
C GLU A 13 -14.13 -10.24 10.18
N SER A 14 -14.94 -10.64 9.21
CA SER A 14 -16.24 -10.01 8.96
C SER A 14 -17.18 -10.29 10.15
N PRO A 15 -17.84 -9.28 10.74
CA PRO A 15 -18.77 -9.49 11.84
C PRO A 15 -20.10 -10.12 11.39
N GLY A 16 -20.32 -10.28 10.08
CA GLY A 16 -21.56 -10.85 9.54
C GLY A 16 -21.89 -10.33 8.14
N ARG A 17 -23.16 -10.44 7.76
CA ARG A 17 -23.68 -9.96 6.48
C ARG A 17 -24.69 -8.83 6.70
N ASP A 18 -24.73 -7.90 5.76
CA ASP A 18 -25.72 -6.83 5.73
C ASP A 18 -27.11 -7.37 5.31
N PRO A 19 -28.17 -6.54 5.34
CA PRO A 19 -29.51 -6.95 4.92
C PRO A 19 -29.63 -7.38 3.45
N ARG A 20 -28.63 -7.10 2.61
CA ARG A 20 -28.55 -7.51 1.20
C ARG A 20 -27.69 -8.77 1.01
N GLY A 21 -27.21 -9.37 2.11
CA GLY A 21 -26.35 -10.55 2.10
C GLY A 21 -24.88 -10.27 1.79
N GLN A 22 -24.47 -9.00 1.64
CA GLN A 22 -23.07 -8.65 1.42
C GLN A 22 -22.28 -8.76 2.73
N PRO A 23 -21.06 -9.32 2.71
CA PRO A 23 -20.24 -9.41 3.92
C PRO A 23 -19.87 -8.00 4.39
N ILE A 24 -20.06 -7.75 5.69
CA ILE A 24 -19.68 -6.49 6.32
C ILE A 24 -18.15 -6.50 6.45
N PRO A 25 -17.44 -5.47 5.97
CA PRO A 25 -15.99 -5.41 6.15
C PRO A 25 -15.62 -5.48 7.63
N GLY A 26 -14.67 -6.35 7.96
CA GLY A 26 -14.12 -6.43 9.32
C GLY A 26 -13.43 -5.12 9.75
N PRO A 27 -13.17 -4.98 11.06
CA PRO A 27 -12.49 -3.80 11.60
C PRO A 27 -11.11 -3.64 10.95
N LEU A 28 -10.73 -2.39 10.68
CA LEU A 28 -9.42 -2.09 10.13
C LEU A 28 -8.39 -2.11 11.26
N VAL A 29 -7.37 -2.94 11.12
CA VAL A 29 -6.22 -2.99 12.02
C VAL A 29 -5.05 -2.30 11.32
N GLU A 30 -4.52 -1.25 11.95
CA GLU A 30 -3.31 -0.58 11.50
C GLU A 30 -2.11 -1.12 12.28
N THR A 31 -1.03 -1.49 11.59
CA THR A 31 0.21 -1.99 12.20
C THR A 31 1.39 -1.22 11.64
N ASN A 32 2.15 -0.56 12.51
CA ASN A 32 3.38 0.13 12.13
C ASN A 32 4.48 -0.88 11.81
N MET A 33 5.09 -0.75 10.64
CA MET A 33 6.19 -1.60 10.17
C MET A 33 7.45 -0.75 9.98
N PRO A 34 8.34 -0.69 10.98
CA PRO A 34 9.58 0.07 10.88
C PRO A 34 10.63 -0.65 10.05
N GLY A 35 11.53 0.10 9.42
CA GLY A 35 12.66 -0.44 8.67
C GLY A 35 12.32 -0.90 7.26
N CYS A 36 11.24 -0.37 6.69
CA CYS A 36 10.84 -0.62 5.32
C CYS A 36 11.60 0.30 4.35
N VAL A 37 11.52 -0.03 3.06
CA VAL A 37 11.95 0.84 1.95
C VAL A 37 10.88 0.79 0.86
N GLY A 38 10.27 1.91 0.54
CA GLY A 38 9.33 2.08 -0.55
C GLY A 38 10.00 2.63 -1.80
N THR A 39 9.77 1.98 -2.93
CA THR A 39 10.18 2.49 -4.25
C THR A 39 8.96 2.69 -5.14
N PRO A 40 8.71 3.90 -5.66
CA PRO A 40 7.59 4.13 -6.54
C PRO A 40 7.76 3.33 -7.84
N ARG A 41 6.71 2.63 -8.25
CA ARG A 41 6.60 2.04 -9.59
C ARG A 41 6.24 3.17 -10.54
N ALA A 42 7.27 3.80 -11.08
CA ALA A 42 7.12 4.74 -12.18
C ALA A 42 7.24 3.97 -13.51
N GLU A 43 6.30 4.20 -14.41
CA GLU A 43 6.56 4.03 -15.84
C GLU A 43 7.36 5.27 -16.23
N THR A 44 8.62 5.11 -16.66
CA THR A 44 9.43 6.26 -17.09
C THR A 44 8.77 6.87 -18.32
N PRO A 45 8.24 8.12 -18.26
CA PRO A 45 7.75 8.76 -19.46
C PRO A 45 8.92 9.00 -20.42
N ALA A 46 8.67 8.94 -21.73
CA ALA A 46 9.70 9.19 -22.73
C ALA A 46 10.34 10.58 -22.51
N VAL A 47 11.68 10.63 -22.49
CA VAL A 47 12.45 11.84 -22.23
C VAL A 47 12.12 12.90 -23.29
N GLY A 48 11.71 14.10 -22.85
CA GLY A 48 11.37 15.22 -23.74
C GLY A 48 9.91 15.27 -24.24
N GLY A 49 9.03 14.37 -23.78
CA GLY A 49 7.60 14.42 -24.09
C GLY A 49 6.84 15.50 -23.28
N PRO A 50 5.68 15.99 -23.77
CA PRO A 50 4.86 16.98 -23.06
C PRO A 50 4.34 16.50 -21.69
N GLU A 51 4.37 15.20 -21.43
CA GLU A 51 4.07 14.59 -20.13
C GLU A 51 5.16 14.83 -19.07
N GLN A 52 6.40 15.14 -19.49
CA GLN A 52 7.54 15.38 -18.59
C GLN A 52 7.55 16.81 -18.02
N THR A 53 6.90 17.76 -18.69
CA THR A 53 7.00 19.21 -18.39
C THR A 53 5.73 19.80 -17.77
N GLY A 54 4.61 19.06 -17.73
CA GLY A 54 3.29 19.63 -17.43
C GLY A 54 2.38 18.87 -16.46
N ARG A 55 2.82 17.77 -15.83
CA ARG A 55 1.95 17.00 -14.92
C ARG A 55 2.62 16.62 -13.60
N ASP A 56 1.84 16.65 -12.52
CA ASP A 56 2.12 15.89 -11.31
C ASP A 56 2.24 14.42 -11.69
N THR A 57 3.38 13.80 -11.40
CA THR A 57 3.59 12.38 -11.69
C THR A 57 2.70 11.54 -10.78
N VAL A 58 1.71 10.86 -11.37
CA VAL A 58 0.88 9.92 -10.62
C VAL A 58 1.65 8.62 -10.48
N ILE A 59 2.03 8.27 -9.26
CA ILE A 59 2.66 6.99 -8.96
C ILE A 59 1.54 5.94 -8.93
N VAL A 60 1.53 5.03 -9.91
CA VAL A 60 0.48 4.01 -10.08
C VAL A 60 0.58 2.91 -9.02
N GLY A 61 1.76 2.71 -8.43
CA GLY A 61 1.93 1.81 -7.29
C GLY A 61 3.31 1.93 -6.66
N TYR A 62 3.51 1.26 -5.52
CA TYR A 62 4.80 1.18 -4.84
C TYR A 62 5.25 -0.28 -4.73
N THR A 63 6.56 -0.49 -4.76
CA THR A 63 7.19 -1.71 -4.29
C THR A 63 7.74 -1.44 -2.90
N VAL A 64 7.25 -2.16 -1.89
CA VAL A 64 7.71 -2.02 -0.50
C VAL A 64 8.57 -3.22 -0.14
N TYR A 65 9.81 -2.96 0.26
CA TYR A 65 10.70 -3.95 0.87
C TYR A 65 10.50 -3.89 2.38
N THR A 66 10.09 -5.01 2.97
CA THR A 66 9.88 -5.13 4.42
C THR A 66 11.03 -5.94 5.03
N PRO A 67 11.33 -5.76 6.34
CA PRO A 67 12.31 -6.60 7.02
C PRO A 67 11.96 -8.09 6.92
N SER A 68 12.99 -8.95 6.90
CA SER A 68 12.79 -10.40 6.87
C SER A 68 11.94 -10.87 8.06
N GLY A 69 11.02 -11.80 7.81
CA GLY A 69 10.08 -12.31 8.82
C GLY A 69 8.88 -11.39 9.10
N SER A 70 8.72 -10.30 8.36
CA SER A 70 7.52 -9.47 8.44
C SER A 70 6.26 -10.26 8.05
N ASP A 71 5.20 -10.14 8.84
CA ASP A 71 3.88 -10.68 8.51
C ASP A 71 3.22 -9.81 7.43
N VAL A 72 3.29 -10.27 6.18
CA VAL A 72 2.70 -9.59 5.02
C VAL A 72 1.91 -10.59 4.20
N LEU A 73 0.66 -10.23 3.89
CA LEU A 73 -0.22 -10.97 3.00
C LEU A 73 -0.48 -10.16 1.73
N THR A 74 -0.82 -10.86 0.64
CA THR A 74 -1.13 -10.23 -0.66
C THR A 74 -2.38 -9.35 -0.63
N THR A 75 -3.23 -9.51 0.38
CA THR A 75 -4.47 -8.74 0.57
C THR A 75 -4.28 -7.53 1.49
N ASP A 76 -3.07 -7.33 2.04
CA ASP A 76 -2.77 -6.17 2.85
C ASP A 76 -2.76 -4.89 2.01
N GLN A 77 -3.23 -3.82 2.61
CA GLN A 77 -3.05 -2.47 2.08
C GLN A 77 -1.94 -1.78 2.87
N PHE A 78 -1.27 -0.82 2.25
CA PHE A 78 -0.17 -0.10 2.86
C PHE A 78 -0.35 1.40 2.69
N ARG A 79 -0.01 2.15 3.74
CA ARG A 79 0.11 3.61 3.72
C ARG A 79 1.59 3.95 3.93
N ILE A 80 2.15 4.65 2.96
CA ILE A 80 3.54 5.10 2.90
C ILE A 80 3.53 6.61 3.13
#